data_AF-A0A7X7LGG6-F1
#
_entry.id   AF-A0A7X7LGG6-F1
#
_cell.length_a   1.000
_cell.length_b   1.000
_cell.length_c   1.000
_cell.angle_alpha   90.00
_cell.angle_beta   90.00
_cell.angle_gamma   90.00
#
_symmetry.space_group_name_H-M   'P 1'
#
loop_
_entity.id
_entity.type
_entity.pdbx_description
1 polymer ?
#
loop_
_entity_poly.entity_id
_entity_poly.type
_entity_poly.pdbx_seq_one_letter_code
_entity_poly.pdbx_strand_id
1 'polypeptide(L)' 'MGGEHFSCSQCEADYEVYSRIVGYMSPVRQWNEGKQQEFFDRKIFKVKQHTRVKQIVLQKINENDECI' A
#
# COMPACT_ATOMS: atom_id res chain seq x y z
N MET A 1 -4.35 4.77 -7.27
CA MET A 1 -4.34 5.31 -5.90
C MET A 1 -3.87 4.20 -4.98
N GLY A 2 -2.62 4.25 -4.53
CA GLY A 2 -2.04 3.18 -3.72
C GLY A 2 -1.55 3.76 -2.40
N GLY A 3 -1.97 3.16 -1.28
CA GLY A 3 -1.71 3.65 0.06
C GLY A 3 -2.88 3.36 1.00
N GLU A 4 -2.75 3.79 2.24
CA GLU A 4 -3.83 3.77 3.22
C GLU A 4 -4.82 4.92 2.95
N HIS A 5 -6.10 4.59 2.83
CA HIS A 5 -7.18 5.55 2.67
C HIS A 5 -8.30 5.15 3.64
N PHE A 6 -8.68 6.06 4.53
CA PHE A 6 -9.72 5.80 5.55
C PHE A 6 -11.14 6.11 5.05
N SER A 7 -11.25 6.88 3.96
CA SER A 7 -12.52 7.33 3.40
C SER A 7 -12.48 7.28 1.87
N CYS A 8 -13.65 7.02 1.27
CA CYS A 8 -13.85 6.97 -0.17
C CYS A 8 -13.98 8.36 -0.78
N SER A 9 -13.17 8.67 -1.79
CA SER A 9 -13.20 9.96 -2.49
C SER A 9 -14.40 10.15 -3.43
N GLN A 10 -15.22 9.12 -3.65
CA GLN A 10 -16.36 9.18 -4.57
C GLN A 10 -17.71 9.19 -3.86
N CYS A 11 -17.82 8.52 -2.72
CA CYS A 11 -19.09 8.38 -1.99
C CYS A 11 -18.98 8.72 -0.50
N GLU A 12 -17.81 9.21 -0.04
CA GLU A 12 -17.54 9.59 1.36
C GLU A 12 -17.70 8.46 2.39
N ALA A 13 -18.00 7.25 1.93
CA ALA A 13 -18.09 6.08 2.78
C ALA A 13 -16.74 5.72 3.39
N ASP A 14 -16.81 5.14 4.58
CA ASP A 14 -15.67 4.67 5.33
C ASP A 14 -15.02 3.43 4.71
N TYR A 15 -13.69 3.44 4.59
CA TYR A 15 -12.91 2.25 4.26
C TYR A 15 -12.39 1.54 5.50
N GLU A 16 -12.37 0.21 5.42
CA GLU A 16 -11.74 -0.62 6.43
C GLU A 16 -10.25 -0.78 6.12
N VAL A 17 -9.42 -0.17 6.96
CA VAL A 17 -7.96 -0.24 6.83
C VAL A 17 -7.44 -1.44 7.61
N TYR A 18 -6.71 -2.31 6.91
CA TYR A 18 -6.04 -3.48 7.48
C TYR A 18 -4.55 -3.23 7.63
N SER A 19 -3.98 -3.68 8.74
CA SER A 19 -2.55 -3.63 8.96
C SER A 19 -2.05 -4.85 9.75
N ARG A 20 -0.75 -5.11 9.67
CA ARG A 20 -0.09 -6.20 10.39
C ARG A 20 0.54 -5.68 11.68
N ILE A 21 0.33 -6.40 12.78
CA ILE A 21 1.01 -6.17 14.08
C ILE A 21 1.94 -7.34 14.41
N VAL A 22 1.38 -8.57 14.52
CA VAL A 22 2.09 -9.77 14.99
C VAL A 22 2.16 -10.89 13.95
N GLY A 23 2.13 -10.54 12.67
CA GLY A 23 2.28 -11.52 11.57
C GLY A 23 1.03 -11.83 10.76
N TYR A 24 -0.15 -11.36 11.17
CA TYR A 24 -1.40 -11.46 10.39
C TYR A 24 -2.05 -10.08 10.18
N MET A 25 -2.94 -9.97 9.19
CA MET A 25 -3.70 -8.75 8.93
C MET A 25 -4.88 -8.63 9.90
N SER A 26 -5.01 -7.47 10.55
CA SER A 26 -6.10 -7.13 11.46
C SER A 26 -6.64 -5.74 11.11
N PRO A 27 -7.96 -5.50 11.22
CA PRO A 27 -8.55 -4.20 10.97
C PRO A 27 -8.13 -3.20 12.04
N VAL A 28 -7.54 -2.07 11.62
CA VAL A 28 -6.99 -1.04 12.52
C VAL A 28 -8.07 -0.46 13.44
N ARG A 29 -9.31 -0.37 12.96
CA ARG A 29 -10.47 0.14 13.72
C ARG A 29 -10.80 -0.71 14.96
N GLN A 30 -10.42 -1.99 14.99
CA GLN A 30 -10.68 -2.88 16.13
C GLN A 30 -9.55 -2.86 17.17
N TRP A 31 -8.47 -2.12 16.92
CA TRP A 31 -7.35 -2.06 17.85
C TRP A 31 -7.69 -1.19 19.06
N ASN A 32 -7.07 -1.46 20.20
CA ASN A 32 -7.18 -0.53 21.33
C ASN A 32 -6.53 0.81 21.01
N GLU A 33 -6.85 1.85 21.77
CA GLU A 33 -6.39 3.22 21.51
C GLU A 33 -4.86 3.33 21.40
N GLY A 34 -4.13 2.66 22.30
CA GLY A 34 -2.66 2.65 22.28
C GLY A 34 -2.10 2.06 20.98
N LYS A 35 -2.66 0.96 20.49
CA LYS A 35 -2.26 0.34 19.22
C LYS A 35 -2.64 1.17 18.01
N GLN A 36 -3.76 1.89 18.06
CA GLN A 36 -4.11 2.84 17.01
C GLN A 36 -3.09 3.99 16.98
N GLN A 37 -2.72 4.58 18.12
CA GLN A 37 -1.67 5.60 18.17
C GLN A 37 -0.33 5.05 17.67
N GLU A 38 0.07 3.86 18.12
CA GLU A 38 1.26 3.17 17.60
C GLU A 38 1.22 2.98 16.08
N PHE A 39 0.04 2.78 15.46
CA PHE A 39 -0.11 2.69 14.01
C PHE A 39 0.18 4.03 13.32
N PHE A 40 -0.39 5.12 13.82
CA PHE A 40 -0.20 6.46 13.26
C PHE A 40 1.23 6.97 13.42
N ASP A 41 1.93 6.52 14.46
CA ASP A 41 3.33 6.87 14.70
C ASP A 41 4.33 6.07 13.84
N ARG A 42 3.87 5.11 13.02
CA ARG A 42 4.76 4.28 12.18
C ARG A 42 5.45 5.12 11.11
N LYS A 43 6.78 4.96 11.00
CA LYS A 43 7.57 5.58 9.93
C LYS A 43 7.49 4.76 8.65
N ILE A 44 6.93 5.35 7.60
CA ILE A 44 6.86 4.76 6.26
C ILE A 44 8.19 5.00 5.53
N PHE A 45 8.87 3.91 5.17
CA PHE A 45 10.08 3.98 4.36
C PHE A 45 9.74 3.92 2.87
N LYS A 46 10.16 4.93 2.12
CA LYS A 46 10.10 4.88 0.65
C LYS A 46 11.24 3.99 0.16
N VAL A 47 10.90 2.94 -0.59
CA VAL A 47 11.90 2.10 -1.24
C VAL A 47 12.59 2.94 -2.32
N LYS A 48 13.92 3.08 -2.23
CA LYS A 48 14.70 3.70 -3.31
C LYS A 48 14.53 2.85 -4.55
N GLN A 49 14.02 3.46 -5.62
CA GLN A 49 13.84 2.80 -6.90
C GLN A 49 15.25 2.48 -7.43
N HIS A 50 15.71 1.24 -7.27
CA HIS A 50 16.95 0.80 -7.89
C HIS A 50 16.75 0.77 -9.41
N THR A 51 17.34 1.73 -10.10
CA THR A 51 17.21 1.97 -11.56
C THR A 51 17.56 0.75 -12.40
N ARG A 52 18.36 -0.18 -11.87
CA ARG A 52 18.89 -1.34 -12.61
C ARG A 52 17.82 -2.35 -13.04
N VAL A 53 16.73 -2.49 -12.28
CA VAL A 53 15.64 -3.42 -12.62
C VAL A 53 14.58 -2.75 -13.50
N LYS A 54 14.37 -1.43 -13.34
CA LYS A 54 13.46 -0.68 -14.22
C LYS A 54 13.87 -0.76 -15.68
N GLN A 55 15.17 -0.71 -16.00
CA GLN A 55 15.63 -0.83 -17.38
C GLN A 55 15.34 -2.22 -17.97
N ILE A 56 15.53 -3.30 -17.18
CA ILE A 56 15.27 -4.67 -17.63
C ILE A 56 13.76 -4.93 -17.81
N VAL A 57 12.92 -4.38 -16.94
CA VAL A 57 11.46 -4.59 -17.01
C VAL A 57 10.81 -3.71 -18.08
N LEU A 58 11.25 -2.45 -18.25
CA LEU A 58 10.75 -1.56 -19.31
C LEU A 58 11.14 -2.04 -20.71
N GLN A 59 12.32 -2.65 -20.87
CA GLN A 59 12.71 -3.26 -22.15
C GLN A 59 11.81 -4.45 -22.53
N LYS A 60 11.32 -5.23 -21.55
CA LYS A 60 10.48 -6.41 -21.79
C LYS A 60 9.01 -6.10 -22.08
N ILE A 61 8.51 -4.92 -21.68
CA ILE A 61 7.15 -4.48 -22.00
C ILE A 61 7.07 -4.10 -23.49
N ASN A 62 8.11 -3.47 -24.04
CA ASN A 62 8.18 -3.09 -25.46
C ASN A 62 8.27 -4.26 -26.46
N GLU A 63 8.52 -5.49 -26.01
CA GLU A 63 8.59 -6.68 -26.89
C GLU A 63 7.33 -7.56 -26.84
N ASN A 64 6.33 -7.27 -26.00
CA ASN A 64 5.16 -8.15 -25.81
C ASN A 64 3.80 -7.45 -25.99
N ASP A 65 3.76 -6.27 -26.60
CA ASP A 65 2.51 -5.59 -27.00
C ASP A 65 2.17 -5.83 -28.49
N GLU A 66 2.48 -7.01 -29.04
CA GLU A 66 1.80 -7.52 -30.24
C GLU A 66 0.83 -8.64 -29.84
N CYS A 67 -0.38 -8.24 -29.44
CA CYS A 67 -1.55 -9.12 -29.46
C CYS A 67 -2.53 -8.60 -30.50
N ILE A 68 -2.81 -9.48 -31.48
CA ILE A 68 -3.84 -9.43 -32.53
C ILE A 68 -5.22 -9.17 -31.94
#